data_AF-A0A497CIX3-F1
#
_entry.id   AF-A0A497CIX3-F1
#
_cell.length_a   1.000
_cell.length_b   1.000
_cell.length_c   1.000
_cell.angle_alpha   90.00
_cell.angle_beta   90.00
_cell.angle_gamma   90.00
#
_symmetry.space_group_name_H-M   'P 1'
#
loop_
_entity.id
_entity.type
_entity.pdbx_description
1 polymer ?
#
loop_
_entity_poly.entity_id
_entity_poly.type
_entity_poly.pdbx_seq_one_letter_code
_entity_poly.pdbx_strand_id
1 'polypeptide(L)'
;MQDIPITLNIIALIIILGVFLGFFISLFIIKKSFRHNTSNLFMGVFILILSLVMFEGWLNYTGYIFKVLWVSNFAEPFNFIIAPLIYLFVISQFKGFKKEKQWPHFIPFVLWLGYCMFFFIQSDVF
;
A
#
# COMPACT_ATOMS: atom_id res chain seq x y z
N MET A 1 -26.29 14.87 -4.37
CA MET A 1 -25.31 14.23 -3.47
C MET A 1 -25.36 14.96 -2.14
N GLN A 2 -25.51 14.24 -1.04
CA GLN A 2 -25.48 14.84 0.29
C GLN A 2 -24.06 15.35 0.54
N ASP A 3 -23.88 16.63 0.88
CA ASP A 3 -22.56 17.18 1.19
C ASP A 3 -22.07 16.57 2.50
N ILE A 4 -21.22 15.56 2.39
CA ILE A 4 -20.58 14.94 3.55
C ILE A 4 -19.52 15.93 4.06
N PRO A 5 -19.64 16.41 5.30
CA PRO A 5 -18.73 17.41 5.83
C PRO A 5 -17.34 16.81 5.96
N ILE A 6 -16.34 17.53 5.44
CA ILE A 6 -14.94 17.11 5.52
C ILE A 6 -14.43 17.37 6.93
N THR A 7 -13.86 16.35 7.55
CA THR A 7 -13.34 16.39 8.92
C THR A 7 -11.82 16.55 8.92
N LEU A 8 -11.34 17.79 9.00
CA LEU A 8 -9.92 18.11 9.17
C LEU A 8 -9.63 18.48 10.62
N ASN A 9 -9.21 17.49 11.40
CA ASN A 9 -8.79 17.67 12.79
C ASN A 9 -7.32 17.22 12.98
N ILE A 10 -6.85 17.27 14.23
CA ILE A 10 -5.47 16.89 14.57
C ILE A 10 -5.15 15.44 14.21
N ILE A 11 -6.13 14.54 14.26
CA ILE A 11 -5.97 13.12 13.89
C ILE A 11 -5.71 13.01 12.39
N ALA A 12 -6.52 13.68 11.56
CA ALA A 12 -6.28 13.76 10.11
C ALA A 12 -4.88 14.30 9.79
N LEU A 13 -4.42 15.32 10.52
CA LEU A 13 -3.08 15.90 10.35
C LEU A 13 -1.98 14.89 10.71
N ILE A 14 -2.12 14.15 11.81
CA ILE A 14 -1.14 13.15 12.23
C ILE A 14 -1.04 12.02 11.19
N ILE A 15 -2.17 11.54 10.69
CA ILE A 15 -2.21 10.47 9.69
C ILE A 15 -1.50 10.92 8.40
N ILE A 16 -1.82 12.12 7.86
CA ILE A 16 -1.19 12.58 6.61
C ILE A 16 0.31 12.84 6.76
N LEU A 17 0.76 13.32 7.92
CA LEU A 17 2.18 13.44 8.23
C LEU A 17 2.87 12.07 8.25
N GLY A 18 2.25 11.08 8.89
CA GLY A 18 2.73 9.69 8.89
C GLY A 18 2.84 9.11 7.49
N VAL A 19 1.81 9.32 6.65
CA VAL A 19 1.82 8.92 5.23
C VAL A 19 2.97 9.59 4.49
N PHE A 20 3.14 10.91 4.64
CA PHE A 20 4.22 11.65 3.99
C PHE A 20 5.62 11.14 4.39
N LEU A 21 5.87 10.94 5.69
CA LEU A 21 7.13 10.37 6.17
C LEU A 21 7.35 8.95 5.64
N GLY A 22 6.31 8.12 5.64
CA GLY A 22 6.37 6.76 5.13
C GLY A 22 6.74 6.71 3.63
N PHE A 23 6.12 7.56 2.81
CA PHE A 23 6.49 7.73 1.42
C PHE A 23 7.95 8.16 1.26
N PHE A 24 8.38 9.18 2.00
CA PHE A 24 9.75 9.69 1.88
C PHE A 24 10.80 8.63 2.27
N ILE A 25 10.61 7.95 3.40
CA ILE A 25 11.51 6.91 3.89
C ILE A 25 11.53 5.72 2.94
N SER A 26 10.36 5.25 2.48
CA SER A 26 10.29 4.12 1.56
C SER A 26 11.04 4.38 0.26
N LEU A 27 10.86 5.56 -0.35
CA LEU A 27 11.56 5.94 -1.58
C LEU A 27 13.07 5.99 -1.39
N PHE A 28 13.54 6.55 -0.27
CA PHE A 28 14.96 6.61 0.05
C PHE A 28 15.56 5.21 0.21
N ILE A 29 14.89 4.33 0.97
CA ILE A 29 15.33 2.95 1.20
C ILE A 29 15.36 2.16 -0.10
N ILE A 30 14.28 2.23 -0.90
CA ILE A 30 14.17 1.53 -2.19
C ILE A 30 15.30 1.98 -3.12
N LYS A 31 15.50 3.29 -3.27
CA LYS A 31 16.52 3.86 -4.15
C LYS A 31 17.93 3.40 -3.76
N LYS A 32 18.24 3.39 -2.46
CA LYS A 32 19.54 2.94 -1.95
C LYS A 32 19.73 1.43 -2.09
N SER A 33 18.66 0.65 -1.95
CA SER A 33 18.73 -0.81 -1.79
C SER A 33 18.56 -1.59 -3.09
N PHE A 34 18.10 -0.94 -4.16
CA PHE A 34 17.69 -1.56 -5.43
C PHE A 34 18.67 -2.57 -6.03
N ARG A 35 19.99 -2.38 -5.84
CA ARG A 35 21.03 -3.31 -6.34
C ARG A 35 21.95 -3.89 -5.26
N HIS A 36 21.87 -3.37 -4.04
CA HIS A 36 22.83 -3.67 -2.98
C HIS A 36 22.28 -4.63 -1.93
N ASN A 37 20.99 -4.54 -1.60
CA ASN A 37 20.41 -5.30 -0.50
C ASN A 37 18.93 -5.59 -0.77
N THR A 38 18.63 -6.85 -1.09
CA THR A 38 17.28 -7.32 -1.38
C THR A 38 16.36 -7.24 -0.15
N SER A 39 16.89 -7.46 1.06
CA SER A 39 16.10 -7.33 2.28
C SER A 39 15.62 -5.90 2.50
N ASN A 40 16.53 -4.93 2.40
CA ASN A 40 16.15 -3.54 2.56
C ASN A 40 15.21 -3.08 1.45
N LEU A 41 15.31 -3.66 0.25
CA LEU A 41 14.33 -3.43 -0.80
C LEU A 41 12.93 -3.92 -0.39
N PHE A 42 12.80 -5.13 0.17
CA PHE A 42 11.50 -5.63 0.68
C PHE A 42 10.94 -4.75 1.79
N MET A 43 11.78 -4.30 2.73
CA MET A 43 11.37 -3.35 3.79
C MET A 43 10.90 -2.02 3.20
N GLY A 44 11.62 -1.48 2.21
CA GLY A 44 11.22 -0.23 1.55
C GLY A 44 9.86 -0.35 0.87
N VAL A 45 9.63 -1.42 0.11
CA VAL A 45 8.34 -1.70 -0.54
C VAL A 45 7.23 -1.92 0.51
N PHE A 46 7.54 -2.57 1.61
CA PHE A 46 6.58 -2.77 2.71
C PHE A 46 6.11 -1.44 3.31
N ILE A 47 7.04 -0.53 3.61
CA ILE A 47 6.71 0.81 4.12
C ILE A 47 5.89 1.60 3.09
N LEU A 48 6.21 1.49 1.81
CA LEU A 48 5.45 2.12 0.73
C LEU A 48 3.99 1.63 0.72
N ILE A 49 3.80 0.32 0.80
CA ILE A 49 2.47 -0.28 0.83
C ILE A 49 1.67 0.16 2.07
N LEU A 50 2.29 0.16 3.25
CA LEU A 50 1.64 0.68 4.46
C LEU A 50 1.25 2.15 4.30
N SER A 51 2.09 2.96 3.64
CA SER A 51 1.81 4.37 3.39
C SER A 51 0.61 4.54 2.45
N LEU A 52 0.46 3.69 1.44
CA LEU A 52 -0.69 3.67 0.53
C LEU A 52 -1.98 3.25 1.25
N VAL A 53 -1.92 2.20 2.08
CA VAL A 53 -3.07 1.75 2.91
C VAL A 53 -3.50 2.85 3.87
N MET A 54 -2.54 3.52 4.52
CA MET A 54 -2.82 4.64 5.43
C MET A 54 -3.34 5.87 4.68
N PHE A 55 -2.92 6.09 3.43
CA PHE A 55 -3.46 7.17 2.60
C PHE A 55 -4.93 6.95 2.27
N GLU A 56 -5.33 5.71 1.93
CA GLU A 56 -6.76 5.39 1.78
C GLU A 56 -7.52 5.57 3.09
N GLY A 57 -6.93 5.13 4.21
CA GLY A 57 -7.49 5.35 5.54
C GLY A 57 -7.71 6.83 5.85
N TRP A 58 -6.80 7.70 5.43
CA TRP A 58 -6.93 9.15 5.54
C TRP A 58 -8.09 9.70 4.70
N LEU A 59 -8.23 9.25 3.44
CA LEU A 59 -9.32 9.66 2.56
C LEU A 59 -10.69 9.26 3.14
N ASN A 60 -10.78 8.04 3.68
CA ASN A 60 -11.98 7.56 4.37
C ASN A 60 -12.27 8.36 5.65
N TYR A 61 -11.24 8.59 6.46
CA TYR A 61 -11.38 9.32 7.73
C TYR A 61 -11.89 10.75 7.54
N THR A 62 -11.35 11.46 6.56
CA THR A 62 -11.66 12.86 6.27
C THR A 62 -12.93 13.06 5.47
N GLY A 63 -13.52 11.99 4.93
CA GLY A 63 -14.64 12.06 3.98
C GLY A 63 -14.22 12.50 2.57
N TYR A 64 -12.92 12.71 2.30
CA TYR A 64 -12.45 13.00 0.94
C TYR A 64 -12.72 11.86 -0.04
N ILE A 65 -12.88 10.63 0.45
CA ILE A 65 -13.18 9.47 -0.40
C ILE A 65 -14.43 9.68 -1.27
N PHE A 66 -15.43 10.41 -0.78
CA PHE A 66 -16.66 10.72 -1.53
C PHE A 66 -16.45 11.70 -2.69
N LYS A 67 -15.35 12.46 -2.67
CA LYS A 67 -14.94 13.32 -3.78
C LYS A 67 -14.08 12.59 -4.81
N VAL A 68 -13.58 11.40 -4.46
CA VAL A 68 -12.59 10.65 -5.24
C VAL A 68 -12.98 9.16 -5.25
N LEU A 69 -14.24 8.88 -5.61
CA LEU A 69 -14.83 7.53 -5.55
C LEU A 69 -14.08 6.51 -6.41
N TRP A 70 -13.53 6.93 -7.55
CA TRP A 70 -12.70 6.08 -8.41
C TRP A 70 -11.45 5.50 -7.72
N VAL A 71 -10.99 6.08 -6.60
CA VAL A 71 -9.86 5.59 -5.79
C VAL A 71 -10.35 4.75 -4.61
N SER A 72 -11.66 4.58 -4.41
CA SER A 72 -12.17 3.76 -3.30
C SER A 72 -11.68 2.32 -3.37
N ASN A 73 -11.35 1.75 -2.21
CA ASN A 73 -10.88 0.36 -2.03
C ASN A 73 -9.60 0.01 -2.80
N PHE A 74 -8.81 0.99 -3.24
CA PHE A 74 -7.58 0.72 -3.99
C PHE A 74 -6.52 -0.04 -3.17
N ALA A 75 -6.57 0.06 -1.83
CA ALA A 75 -5.63 -0.60 -0.94
C ALA A 75 -6.05 -2.01 -0.53
N GLU A 76 -7.25 -2.48 -0.89
CA GLU A 76 -7.68 -3.84 -0.57
C GLU A 76 -6.69 -4.93 -1.03
N PRO A 77 -6.18 -4.92 -2.28
CA PRO A 77 -5.21 -5.91 -2.71
C PRO A 77 -3.94 -5.90 -1.87
N PHE A 78 -3.51 -4.75 -1.37
CA PHE A 78 -2.29 -4.63 -0.60
C PHE A 78 -2.30 -5.46 0.70
N ASN A 79 -3.47 -5.77 1.26
CA ASN A 79 -3.59 -6.66 2.41
C ASN A 79 -2.94 -8.03 2.18
N PHE A 80 -2.99 -8.53 0.94
CA PHE A 80 -2.36 -9.80 0.56
C PHE A 80 -0.86 -9.69 0.30
N ILE A 81 -0.28 -8.49 0.23
CA ILE A 81 1.16 -8.28 0.04
C ILE A 81 1.90 -8.06 1.38
N ILE A 82 1.23 -7.48 2.38
CA ILE A 82 1.83 -7.12 3.68
C ILE A 82 2.56 -8.33 4.30
N ALA A 83 1.87 -9.46 4.47
CA ALA A 83 2.46 -10.65 5.07
C ALA A 83 3.60 -11.27 4.23
N PRO A 84 3.44 -11.48 2.91
CA PRO A 84 4.54 -11.90 2.05
C PRO A 84 5.78 -10.99 2.10
N LEU A 85 5.63 -9.67 2.19
CA LEU A 85 6.78 -8.76 2.27
C LEU A 85 7.53 -8.86 3.59
N ILE A 86 6.82 -9.02 4.71
CA ILE A 86 7.45 -9.26 6.02
C ILE A 86 8.22 -10.59 5.98
N TYR A 87 7.59 -11.65 5.47
CA TYR A 87 8.24 -12.94 5.30
C TYR A 87 9.50 -12.82 4.42
N LEU A 88 9.40 -12.13 3.29
CA LEU A 88 10.51 -11.96 2.36
C LEU A 88 11.66 -11.16 2.96
N PHE A 89 11.34 -10.10 3.72
CA PHE A 89 12.32 -9.32 4.46
C PHE A 89 13.12 -10.17 5.45
N VAL A 90 12.46 -11.10 6.16
CA VAL A 90 13.11 -11.98 7.13
C VAL A 90 13.93 -13.05 6.43
N ILE A 91 13.35 -13.78 5.48
CA ILE A 91 14.02 -14.91 4.83
C ILE A 91 15.20 -14.47 3.96
N SER A 92 15.19 -13.24 3.42
CA SER A 92 16.30 -12.69 2.63
C SER A 92 17.55 -12.37 3.46
N GLN A 93 17.45 -12.35 4.79
CA GLN A 93 18.61 -12.23 5.69
C GLN A 93 19.40 -13.54 5.81
N PHE A 94 18.79 -14.69 5.47
CA PHE A 94 19.42 -16.00 5.61
C PHE A 94 20.28 -16.35 4.39
N LYS A 95 21.38 -17.09 4.63
CA LYS A 95 22.25 -17.59 3.56
C LYS A 95 21.49 -18.55 2.66
N GLY A 96 21.62 -18.40 1.34
CA GLY A 96 20.97 -19.27 0.36
C GLY A 96 19.57 -18.81 -0.09
N PHE A 97 19.16 -17.59 0.25
CA PHE A 97 17.95 -16.99 -0.27
C PHE A 97 17.92 -16.98 -1.81
N LYS A 98 16.86 -17.55 -2.40
CA LYS A 98 16.61 -17.55 -3.85
C LYS A 98 15.32 -16.79 -4.12
N LYS A 99 15.44 -15.60 -4.72
CA LYS A 99 14.32 -14.69 -5.01
C LYS A 99 13.29 -15.34 -5.94
N GLU A 100 13.74 -16.14 -6.89
CA GLU A 100 12.95 -16.77 -7.95
C GLU A 100 11.92 -17.76 -7.40
N LYS A 101 12.21 -18.40 -6.26
CA LYS A 101 11.29 -19.36 -5.63
C LYS A 101 10.17 -18.69 -4.83
N GLN A 102 10.24 -17.38 -4.62
CA GLN A 102 9.34 -16.68 -3.70
C GLN A 102 8.14 -16.03 -4.39
N TRP A 103 8.16 -15.92 -5.72
CA TRP A 103 7.09 -15.33 -6.52
C TRP A 103 5.67 -15.91 -6.25
N PRO A 104 5.49 -17.20 -5.92
CA PRO A 104 4.17 -17.75 -5.62
C PRO A 104 3.45 -17.07 -4.45
N HIS A 105 4.16 -16.45 -3.50
CA HIS A 105 3.53 -15.75 -2.37
C HIS A 105 2.71 -14.52 -2.79
N PHE A 106 2.93 -14.00 -4.01
CA PHE A 106 2.17 -12.88 -4.56
C PHE A 106 0.95 -13.32 -5.39
N ILE A 107 0.71 -14.63 -5.55
CA ILE A 107 -0.47 -15.14 -6.28
C ILE A 107 -1.79 -14.63 -5.67
N PRO A 108 -2.02 -14.70 -4.34
CA PRO A 108 -3.26 -14.18 -3.75
C PRO A 108 -3.47 -12.70 -4.04
N PHE A 109 -2.40 -11.90 -3.99
CA PHE A 109 -2.44 -10.49 -4.37
C PHE A 109 -2.86 -10.29 -5.82
N VAL A 110 -2.23 -11.01 -6.76
CA VAL A 110 -2.53 -10.85 -8.19
C VAL A 110 -3.97 -11.27 -8.51
N LEU A 111 -4.46 -12.35 -7.90
CA LEU A 111 -5.83 -12.81 -8.08
C LEU A 111 -6.83 -11.79 -7.53
N TRP A 112 -6.59 -11.27 -6.32
CA TRP A 112 -7.46 -10.25 -5.73
C TRP A 112 -7.42 -8.94 -6.50
N LEU A 113 -6.24 -8.48 -6.91
CA LEU A 113 -6.08 -7.30 -7.75
C LEU A 113 -6.87 -7.45 -9.05
N GLY A 114 -6.78 -8.62 -9.72
CA GLY A 114 -7.54 -8.92 -10.92
C GLY A 114 -9.06 -8.88 -10.69
N TYR A 115 -9.53 -9.31 -9.51
CA TYR A 115 -10.93 -9.19 -9.12
C TYR A 115 -11.34 -7.71 -8.88
N CYS A 116 -10.52 -6.93 -8.16
CA CYS A 116 -10.76 -5.50 -7.94
C CYS A 116 -10.78 -4.68 -9.24
N MET A 117 -10.11 -5.12 -10.31
CA MET A 117 -10.18 -4.43 -11.61
C MET A 117 -11.61 -4.33 -12.14
N PHE A 118 -12.47 -5.33 -11.90
CA PHE A 118 -13.88 -5.24 -12.29
C PHE A 118 -14.61 -4.12 -11.54
N PHE A 119 -14.27 -3.92 -10.27
CA PHE A 119 -14.78 -2.81 -9.47
C PHE A 119 -14.26 -1.46 -9.99
N PHE A 120 -12.96 -1.32 -10.27
CA PHE A 120 -12.36 -0.06 -10.74
C PHE A 120 -12.83 0.37 -12.14
N ILE A 121 -13.29 -0.56 -12.97
CA ILE A 121 -13.81 -0.25 -14.32
C ILE A 121 -15.28 0.21 -14.27
N GLN A 122 -16.01 -0.12 -13.20
CA GLN A 122 -17.40 0.29 -13.05
C GLN A 122 -17.48 1.81 -12.94
N SER A 123 -18.36 2.43 -13.72
CA SER A 123 -18.55 3.88 -13.71
C SER A 123 -19.21 4.35 -12.42
N ASP A 124 -18.75 5.48 -11.88
CA ASP A 124 -19.30 6.16 -10.69
C ASP A 124 -20.74 6.72 -10.87
N VAL A 125 -21.42 6.39 -11.98
CA VAL A 125 -22.74 6.92 -12.34
C VAL A 125 -23.84 6.01 -11.78
N PHE A 126 -24.20 6.23 -10.52
CA PHE A 126 -25.49 5.84 -9.93
C PHE A 126 -26.06 6.99 -9.10
#